data_AF-A0ABF7Q9G0-F1
#
_entry.id   AF-A0ABF7Q9G0-F1
#
_cell.length_a   1.000
_cell.length_b   1.000
_cell.length_c   1.000
_cell.angle_alpha   90.00
_cell.angle_beta   90.00
_cell.angle_gamma   90.00
#
_symmetry.space_group_name_H-M   'P 1'
#
loop_
_entity.id
_entity.type
_entity.pdbx_description
1 polymer ?
#
loop_
_entity_poly.entity_id
_entity_poly.type
_entity_poly.pdbx_seq_one_letter_code
_entity_poly.pdbx_strand_id
1 'polypeptide(L)'
;MQQVRKSVTDISSTNRSRVTNGTRLLMGVDGRSAQARRFRDLVRSYESEFESTTEADRSLIRQAALLALKSEHLQAAEVRGEAVDADTITKLAGQQRRVLADLRRKAEAQAPAPLSIHEHLSRHAEPAHDAEEAED
;
A
#
# COMPACT_ATOMS: atom_id res chain seq x y z
N MET A 1 20.63 11.57 -32.91
CA MET A 1 20.38 12.45 -31.74
C MET A 1 19.40 11.74 -30.80
N GLN A 2 19.87 11.29 -29.63
CA GLN A 2 19.01 10.67 -28.63
C GLN A 2 18.18 11.76 -27.94
N GLN A 3 16.86 11.77 -28.10
CA GLN A 3 16.02 12.73 -27.39
C GLN A 3 16.01 12.38 -25.90
N VAL A 4 16.52 13.30 -25.07
CA VAL A 4 16.39 13.24 -23.62
C VAL A 4 14.92 13.50 -23.27
N ARG A 5 14.20 12.47 -22.84
CA ARG A 5 12.80 12.60 -22.40
C ARG A 5 12.78 13.27 -21.02
N LYS A 6 12.02 14.36 -20.87
CA LYS A 6 11.77 15.00 -19.57
C LYS A 6 11.05 14.03 -18.64
N SER A 7 11.40 14.05 -17.35
CA SER A 7 10.72 13.26 -16.34
C SER A 7 9.32 13.83 -16.08
N VAL A 8 8.38 13.00 -15.64
CA VAL A 8 7.01 13.44 -15.34
C VAL A 8 6.99 14.52 -14.26
N THR A 9 7.95 14.49 -13.34
CA THR A 9 8.14 15.50 -12.30
C THR A 9 8.56 16.87 -12.83
N ASP A 10 9.18 16.94 -14.02
CA ASP A 10 9.57 18.20 -14.68
C ASP A 10 8.39 18.91 -15.35
N ILE A 11 7.25 18.22 -15.48
CA ILE A 11 6.02 18.78 -16.02
C ILE A 11 5.31 19.58 -14.93
N SER A 12 4.85 20.79 -15.27
CA SER A 12 4.07 21.62 -14.35
C SER A 12 2.88 20.85 -13.79
N SER A 13 2.56 21.06 -12.51
CA SER A 13 1.45 20.38 -11.84
C SER A 13 0.12 20.61 -12.57
N THR A 14 -0.08 21.78 -13.18
CA THR A 14 -1.27 22.10 -13.98
C THR A 14 -1.40 21.27 -15.26
N ASN A 15 -0.27 20.92 -15.90
CA ASN A 15 -0.27 20.09 -17.11
C ASN A 15 -0.28 18.58 -16.80
N ARG A 16 0.10 18.20 -15.57
CA ARG A 16 -0.01 16.82 -15.11
C ARG A 16 -1.46 16.43 -14.87
N SER A 17 -1.76 15.15 -15.11
CA SER A 17 -3.09 14.64 -14.82
C SER A 17 -3.40 14.75 -13.32
N ARG A 18 -4.67 14.98 -12.99
CA ARG A 18 -5.15 15.00 -11.59
C ARG A 18 -4.87 13.70 -10.84
N VAL A 19 -4.75 12.60 -11.57
CA VAL A 19 -4.40 11.27 -11.05
C VAL A 19 -2.92 11.17 -10.72
N THR A 20 -2.06 11.66 -11.61
CA THR A 20 -0.61 11.77 -11.38
C THR A 20 -0.30 12.70 -10.21
N ASN A 21 -1.08 13.77 -10.04
CA ASN A 21 -0.94 14.69 -8.91
C ASN A 21 -1.50 14.12 -7.59
N GLY A 22 -2.12 12.94 -7.58
CA GLY A 22 -2.73 12.36 -6.39
C GLY A 22 -4.04 13.02 -5.92
N THR A 23 -4.53 14.03 -6.64
CA THR A 23 -5.80 14.72 -6.29
C THR A 23 -7.05 13.91 -6.64
N ARG A 24 -6.92 12.91 -7.50
CA ARG A 24 -7.98 11.95 -7.86
C ARG A 24 -7.39 10.54 -7.97
N LEU A 25 -8.15 9.52 -7.57
CA LEU A 25 -7.72 8.12 -7.72
C LEU A 25 -8.10 7.54 -9.10
N LEU A 26 -9.24 7.94 -9.64
CA LEU A 26 -9.78 7.48 -10.93
C LEU A 26 -10.21 8.68 -11.77
N MET A 27 -10.05 8.58 -13.10
CA MET A 27 -10.56 9.60 -14.02
C MET A 27 -12.08 9.50 -14.15
N GLY A 28 -12.76 10.64 -14.22
CA GLY A 28 -14.21 10.70 -14.44
C GLY A 28 -15.09 10.28 -13.25
N VAL A 29 -14.51 9.93 -12.10
CA VAL A 29 -15.27 9.49 -10.92
C VAL A 29 -15.32 10.62 -9.87
N ASP A 30 -16.53 10.96 -9.40
CA ASP A 30 -16.77 11.98 -8.35
C ASP A 30 -16.12 11.59 -7.00
N GLY A 31 -16.15 10.30 -6.67
CA GLY A 31 -15.47 9.79 -5.48
C GLY A 31 -16.29 9.87 -4.19
N ARG A 32 -17.55 10.35 -4.25
CA ARG A 32 -18.44 10.51 -3.10
C ARG A 32 -19.43 9.35 -2.89
N SER A 33 -19.45 8.34 -3.76
CA SER A 33 -20.25 7.14 -3.53
C SER A 33 -19.66 6.30 -2.39
N ALA A 34 -20.48 5.43 -1.78
CA ALA A 34 -20.01 4.52 -0.74
C ALA A 34 -18.85 3.63 -1.25
N GLN A 35 -18.97 3.11 -2.47
CA GLN A 35 -17.93 2.30 -3.11
C GLN A 35 -16.65 3.09 -3.35
N ALA A 36 -16.75 4.35 -3.78
CA ALA A 36 -15.57 5.15 -4.02
C ALA A 36 -14.87 5.61 -2.73
N ARG A 37 -15.62 5.77 -1.62
CA ARG A 37 -15.03 5.94 -0.29
C ARG A 37 -14.30 4.66 0.14
N ARG A 38 -14.96 3.50 0.05
CA ARG A 38 -14.35 2.21 0.40
C ARG A 38 -13.07 1.93 -0.40
N PHE A 39 -13.10 2.19 -1.71
CA PHE A 39 -11.91 2.07 -2.56
C PHE A 39 -10.75 2.95 -2.07
N ARG A 40 -11.05 4.21 -1.70
CA ARG A 40 -10.05 5.14 -1.17
C ARG A 40 -9.47 4.67 0.15
N ASP A 41 -10.30 4.12 1.03
CA ASP A 41 -9.86 3.60 2.32
C ASP A 41 -8.93 2.40 2.14
N LEU A 42 -9.26 1.48 1.22
CA LEU A 42 -8.40 0.35 0.87
C LEU A 42 -7.07 0.80 0.28
N VAL A 43 -7.08 1.76 -0.67
CA VAL A 43 -5.84 2.32 -1.24
C VAL A 43 -4.96 2.92 -0.15
N ARG A 44 -5.52 3.73 0.74
CA ARG A 44 -4.77 4.35 1.84
C ARG A 44 -4.23 3.32 2.83
N SER A 45 -5.01 2.29 3.14
CA SER A 45 -4.57 1.21 4.03
C SER A 45 -3.36 0.49 3.44
N TYR A 46 -3.40 0.12 2.15
CA TYR A 46 -2.27 -0.54 1.51
C TYR A 46 -1.07 0.40 1.29
N GLU A 47 -1.30 1.69 1.01
CA GLU A 47 -0.22 2.68 0.93
C GLU A 47 0.49 2.87 2.28
N SER A 48 -0.19 2.70 3.41
CA SER A 48 0.39 2.88 4.73
C SER A 48 1.44 1.81 5.11
N GLU A 49 1.49 0.70 4.37
CA GLU A 49 2.51 -0.35 4.54
C GLU A 49 3.87 0.05 3.92
N PHE A 50 3.92 1.16 3.17
CA PHE A 50 5.13 1.62 2.47
C PHE A 50 5.58 2.98 3.00
N GLU A 51 6.87 3.13 3.28
CA GLU A 51 7.46 4.43 3.62
C GLU A 51 7.50 5.38 2.40
N SER A 52 7.72 4.81 1.21
CA SER A 52 7.70 5.54 -0.06
C SER A 52 7.13 4.67 -1.18
N THR A 53 6.33 5.27 -2.07
CA THR A 53 5.70 4.56 -3.18
C THR A 53 6.09 5.16 -4.52
N THR A 54 6.54 4.31 -5.44
CA THR A 54 6.70 4.70 -6.85
C THR A 54 5.35 4.71 -7.57
N GLU A 55 5.26 5.32 -8.75
CA GLU A 55 4.02 5.27 -9.55
C GLU A 55 3.61 3.85 -9.95
N ALA A 56 4.58 2.94 -10.14
CA ALA A 56 4.31 1.52 -10.37
C ALA A 56 3.64 0.88 -9.14
N ASP A 57 4.11 1.22 -7.94
CA ASP A 57 3.54 0.72 -6.68
C ASP A 57 2.12 1.24 -6.49
N ARG A 58 1.91 2.53 -6.73
CA ARG A 58 0.58 3.15 -6.68
C ARG A 58 -0.38 2.45 -7.65
N SER A 59 0.08 2.07 -8.83
CA SER A 59 -0.76 1.33 -9.79
C SER A 59 -1.11 -0.07 -9.27
N LEU A 60 -0.16 -0.80 -8.69
CA LEU A 60 -0.39 -2.12 -8.11
C LEU A 60 -1.31 -2.04 -6.88
N ILE A 61 -1.12 -1.05 -6.02
CA ILE A 61 -1.96 -0.80 -4.85
C ILE A 61 -3.41 -0.52 -5.27
N ARG A 62 -3.61 0.35 -6.27
CA ARG A 62 -4.96 0.60 -6.83
C ARG A 62 -5.57 -0.66 -7.43
N GLN A 63 -4.78 -1.49 -8.09
CA GLN A 63 -5.24 -2.78 -8.61
C GLN A 63 -5.67 -3.74 -7.49
N ALA A 64 -4.87 -3.84 -6.42
CA ALA A 64 -5.20 -4.65 -5.25
C ALA A 64 -6.49 -4.17 -4.57
N ALA A 65 -6.63 -2.86 -4.38
CA ALA A 65 -7.83 -2.25 -3.80
C ALA A 65 -9.09 -2.50 -4.64
N LEU A 66 -8.97 -2.48 -5.97
CA LEU A 66 -10.10 -2.75 -6.86
C LEU A 66 -10.53 -4.21 -6.81
N LEU A 67 -9.57 -5.15 -6.79
CA LEU A 67 -9.85 -6.58 -6.65
C LEU A 67 -10.52 -6.89 -5.31
N ALA A 68 -10.04 -6.28 -4.23
CA ALA A 68 -10.63 -6.40 -2.90
C ALA A 68 -12.07 -5.86 -2.88
N LEU A 69 -12.30 -4.64 -3.38
CA LEU A 69 -13.63 -4.03 -3.46
C LEU A 69 -14.61 -4.89 -4.27
N LYS A 70 -14.15 -5.45 -5.40
CA LYS A 70 -14.99 -6.32 -6.23
C LYS A 70 -15.30 -7.64 -5.51
N SER A 71 -14.33 -8.21 -4.79
CA SER A 71 -14.54 -9.40 -3.98
C SER A 71 -15.54 -9.14 -2.86
N GLU A 72 -15.41 -8.04 -2.12
CA GLU A 72 -16.37 -7.61 -1.08
C GLU A 72 -17.80 -7.52 -1.64
N HIS A 73 -17.95 -6.96 -2.85
CA HIS A 73 -19.26 -6.84 -3.48
C HIS A 73 -19.88 -8.20 -3.86
N LEU A 74 -19.08 -9.12 -4.40
CA LEU A 74 -19.54 -10.46 -4.77
C LEU A 74 -19.86 -11.30 -3.52
N GLN A 75 -19.04 -11.20 -2.48
CA GLN A 75 -19.30 -11.87 -1.19
C GLN A 75 -20.61 -11.35 -0.59
N ALA A 76 -20.85 -10.04 -0.64
CA ALA A 76 -22.10 -9.47 -0.16
C ALA A 76 -23.32 -9.95 -0.96
N ALA A 77 -23.17 -10.13 -2.28
CA ALA A 77 -24.22 -10.69 -3.14
C ALA A 77 -24.52 -12.15 -2.78
N GLU A 78 -23.48 -12.98 -2.64
CA GLU A 78 -23.61 -14.38 -2.24
C GLU A 78 -24.31 -14.53 -0.89
N VAL A 79 -23.92 -13.72 0.10
CA VAL A 79 -24.54 -13.71 1.45
C VAL A 79 -26.01 -13.28 1.43
N ARG A 80 -26.42 -12.47 0.45
CA ARG A 80 -27.84 -12.11 0.23
C ARG A 80 -28.64 -13.23 -0.47
N GLY A 81 -27.99 -14.32 -0.88
CA GLY A 81 -28.61 -15.40 -1.64
C GLY A 81 -28.77 -15.07 -3.13
N GLU A 82 -28.06 -14.06 -3.65
CA GLU A 82 -28.00 -13.78 -5.08
C GLU A 82 -27.13 -14.84 -5.76
N ALA A 83 -27.48 -15.24 -6.98
CA ALA A 83 -26.66 -16.19 -7.74
C ALA A 83 -25.34 -15.53 -8.17
N VAL A 84 -24.23 -15.95 -7.56
CA VAL A 84 -22.89 -15.50 -7.93
C VAL A 84 -22.10 -16.65 -8.54
N ASP A 85 -21.30 -16.34 -9.57
CA ASP A 85 -20.36 -17.29 -10.12
C ASP A 85 -19.17 -17.52 -9.18
N ALA A 86 -19.11 -18.73 -8.60
CA ALA A 86 -18.04 -19.15 -7.71
C ALA A 86 -16.65 -19.13 -8.38
N ASP A 87 -16.59 -19.36 -9.69
CA ASP A 87 -15.33 -19.30 -10.44
C ASP A 87 -14.79 -17.87 -10.47
N THR A 88 -15.67 -16.89 -10.63
CA THR A 88 -15.30 -15.46 -10.61
C THR A 88 -14.73 -15.07 -9.25
N ILE A 89 -15.34 -15.51 -8.14
CA ILE A 89 -14.84 -15.26 -6.78
C ILE A 89 -13.43 -15.87 -6.62
N THR A 90 -13.26 -17.13 -7.03
CA THR A 90 -11.99 -17.86 -6.93
C THR A 90 -10.87 -17.20 -7.74
N LYS A 91 -11.17 -16.78 -8.98
CA LYS A 91 -10.22 -16.07 -9.85
C LYS A 91 -9.79 -14.73 -9.27
N LEU A 92 -10.74 -13.95 -8.75
CA LEU A 92 -10.45 -12.66 -8.10
C LEU A 92 -9.59 -12.84 -6.85
N ALA A 93 -9.92 -13.81 -6.00
CA ALA A 93 -9.14 -14.12 -4.80
C ALA A 93 -7.70 -14.55 -5.16
N GLY A 94 -7.54 -15.40 -6.17
CA GLY A 94 -6.23 -15.82 -6.65
C GLY A 94 -5.39 -14.66 -7.18
N GLN A 95 -5.99 -13.74 -7.95
CA GLN A 95 -5.30 -12.57 -8.46
C GLN A 95 -4.97 -11.57 -7.35
N GLN A 96 -5.88 -11.34 -6.42
CA GLN A 96 -5.65 -10.47 -5.27
C GLN A 96 -4.48 -10.99 -4.43
N ARG A 97 -4.42 -12.30 -4.15
CA ARG A 97 -3.30 -12.92 -3.44
C ARG A 97 -1.96 -12.69 -4.13
N ARG A 98 -1.90 -12.79 -5.46
CA ARG A 98 -0.66 -12.57 -6.22
C ARG A 98 -0.19 -11.13 -6.12
N VAL A 99 -1.08 -10.17 -6.38
CA VAL A 99 -0.75 -8.74 -6.31
C VAL A 99 -0.32 -8.33 -4.90
N LEU A 100 -1.00 -8.82 -3.85
CA LEU A 100 -0.61 -8.54 -2.47
C LEU A 100 0.74 -9.20 -2.11
N ALA A 101 1.03 -10.40 -2.62
CA ALA A 101 2.33 -11.03 -2.41
C ALA A 101 3.47 -10.26 -3.10
N ASP A 102 3.22 -9.71 -4.30
CA ASP A 102 4.19 -8.84 -4.99
C ASP A 102 4.45 -7.55 -4.19
N LEU A 103 3.39 -6.91 -3.69
CA LEU A 103 3.49 -5.71 -2.87
C LEU A 103 4.26 -5.96 -1.56
N ARG A 104 3.95 -7.05 -0.85
CA ARG A 104 4.66 -7.41 0.40
C ARG A 104 6.14 -7.66 0.20
N ARG A 105 6.51 -8.46 -0.81
CA ARG A 105 7.93 -8.69 -1.15
C ARG A 105 8.68 -7.38 -1.40
N LYS A 106 8.01 -6.42 -2.04
CA LYS A 106 8.60 -5.11 -2.31
C LYS A 106 8.71 -4.25 -1.05
N ALA A 107 7.70 -4.26 -0.18
CA ALA A 107 7.76 -3.58 1.10
C ALA A 107 8.89 -4.13 1.98
N GLU A 108 9.02 -5.46 2.07
CA GLU A 108 10.10 -6.14 2.79
C GLU A 108 11.48 -5.79 2.23
N ALA A 109 11.63 -5.72 0.90
CA ALA A 109 12.88 -5.33 0.26
C ALA A 109 13.26 -3.85 0.49
N GLN A 110 12.29 -2.99 0.81
CA GLN A 110 12.50 -1.57 1.11
C GLN A 110 12.67 -1.30 2.60
N ALA A 111 12.34 -2.26 3.47
CA ALA A 111 12.44 -2.11 4.91
C ALA A 111 13.91 -1.89 5.33
N PRO A 112 14.18 -1.03 6.33
CA PRO A 112 15.52 -0.85 6.85
C PRO A 112 16.06 -2.17 7.40
N ALA A 113 17.38 -2.38 7.26
CA ALA A 113 18.02 -3.57 7.79
C ALA A 113 17.72 -3.69 9.30
N PRO A 114 17.33 -4.88 9.79
CA PRO A 114 17.11 -5.07 11.22
C PRO A 114 18.39 -4.73 11.99
N LEU A 115 18.23 -4.16 13.18
CA LEU A 115 19.33 -3.86 14.10
C LEU A 115 20.21 -5.09 14.27
N SER A 116 21.53 -4.91 14.19
CA SER A 116 22.45 -6.01 14.46
C SER A 116 22.29 -6.49 15.91
N ILE A 117 22.59 -7.76 16.18
CA ILE A 117 22.56 -8.30 17.55
C ILE A 117 23.41 -7.43 18.48
N HIS A 118 24.58 -6.98 18.02
CA HIS A 118 25.45 -6.09 18.79
C HIS A 118 24.80 -4.74 19.12
N GLU A 119 24.10 -4.14 18.17
CA GLU A 119 23.41 -2.86 18.36
C GLU A 119 22.18 -2.99 19.27
N HIS A 120 21.47 -4.12 19.18
CA HIS A 120 20.37 -4.45 20.07
C HIS A 120 20.84 -4.67 21.52
N LEU A 121 21.94 -5.40 21.71
CA LEU A 121 22.56 -5.61 23.03
C LEU A 121 23.09 -4.30 23.62
N SER A 122 23.72 -3.45 22.82
CA SER A 122 24.24 -2.15 23.28
C SER A 122 23.13 -1.21 23.74
N ARG A 123 21.95 -1.23 23.10
CA ARG A 123 20.76 -0.46 23.51
C ARG A 123 20.17 -0.93 24.84
N HIS A 124 20.35 -2.21 25.19
CA HIS A 124 19.85 -2.81 26.44
C HIS A 124 20.90 -2.93 27.54
N ALA A 125 22.16 -2.59 27.26
CA ALA A 125 23.26 -2.61 28.24
C ALA A 125 23.31 -1.37 29.15
N GLU A 126 22.48 -0.35 28.91
CA GLU A 126 22.39 0.88 29.71
C GLU A 126 20.91 1.09 30.12
N PRO A 127 20.53 1.27 31.42
CA PRO A 127 21.33 1.57 32.62
C PRO A 127 21.14 0.54 33.77
N ALA A 128 22.23 0.00 34.32
CA ALA A 128 22.24 -0.72 35.60
C ALA A 128 23.50 -0.49 36.43
N HIS A 129 24.21 0.63 36.20
CA HIS A 129 25.38 0.99 36.98
C HIS A 129 25.28 2.49 37.29
N ASP A 130 24.73 2.80 38.48
CA ASP A 130 24.99 4.00 39.29
C ASP A 130 23.99 4.04 40.49
N ALA A 131 23.92 2.96 41.27
CA ALA A 131 23.06 2.91 42.47
C ALA A 131 23.75 2.38 43.76
N GLU A 132 25.06 2.11 43.75
CA GLU A 132 25.75 1.63 44.96
C GLU A 132 27.14 2.26 45.11
N GLU A 133 27.20 3.57 45.42
CA GLU A 133 28.34 4.16 46.15
C GLU A 133 27.82 5.27 47.08
N ALA A 134 27.15 4.87 48.17
CA ALA A 134 26.87 5.75 49.29
C ALA A 134 26.68 4.92 50.57
N GLU A 135 27.78 4.43 51.15
CA GLU A 135 27.94 4.22 52.60
C GLU A 135 29.39 3.74 52.89
N ASP A 136 30.22 4.65 53.40
CA ASP A 136 31.24 4.43 54.45
C ASP A 136 31.76 5.78 54.97
#